data_AF-A0A6A6TQI5-F1
#
_entry.id   AF-A0A6A6TQI5-F1
#
_cell.length_a   1.000
_cell.length_b   1.000
_cell.length_c   1.000
_cell.angle_alpha   90.00
_cell.angle_beta   90.00
_cell.angle_gamma   90.00
#
_symmetry.space_group_name_H-M   'P 1'
#
loop_
_entity.id
_entity.type
_entity.pdbx_description
1 polymer ?
#
loop_
_entity_poly.entity_id
_entity_poly.type
_entity_poly.pdbx_seq_one_letter_code
_entity_poly.pdbx_strand_id
1 'polypeptide(L)'
;MSQDLKPFDESFFPIRPLGPNKSVFLCIPKDRIEVGKTSVEELRRNMVVVKQPSPSSSMETEWFLLSKLADEDEAAKRAGSHFPRLFQARKIRHARLPAEEIEWISMTAFLPSLTMKCFLDATPQPDIPVGYVAQVFLHLCDTLRVLHQKRCTHKDVTLRNVLITMTECGMPRTALVDFGAGNTRQVEKNFAVDIQGLCCVVYELSKYVAGATDTFERYEDFLSTLAILTVKSKGNDGRVQGLLDNFGDAAQNCAGACPSEDVDGLVKLIRGSKDFLVVSDEQLQAAIRA
;
A
#
# COMPACT_ATOMS: atom_id res chain seq x y z
N MET A 1 -6.59 8.89 -33.52
CA MET A 1 -8.03 8.78 -33.19
C MET A 1 -8.18 9.06 -31.71
N SER A 2 -8.80 10.17 -31.31
CA SER A 2 -9.16 10.36 -29.90
C SER A 2 -10.23 9.32 -29.59
N GLN A 3 -9.93 8.39 -28.67
CA GLN A 3 -11.02 7.71 -27.98
C GLN A 3 -11.69 8.79 -27.14
N ASP A 4 -12.76 9.36 -27.67
CA ASP A 4 -13.64 10.21 -26.89
C ASP A 4 -14.06 9.35 -25.70
N LEU A 5 -13.62 9.77 -24.51
CA LEU A 5 -14.00 9.14 -23.27
C LEU A 5 -15.51 9.07 -23.29
N LYS A 6 -16.08 7.85 -23.35
CA LYS A 6 -17.50 7.70 -23.11
C LYS A 6 -17.73 8.35 -21.75
N PRO A 7 -18.55 9.42 -21.68
CA PRO A 7 -18.77 10.09 -20.42
C PRO A 7 -19.16 9.01 -19.41
N PHE A 8 -18.60 9.11 -18.20
CA PHE A 8 -19.12 8.37 -17.06
C PHE A 8 -20.64 8.41 -17.12
N ASP A 9 -21.28 7.32 -16.71
CA ASP A 9 -22.73 7.31 -16.53
C ASP A 9 -23.20 8.63 -15.90
N GLU A 10 -24.44 9.05 -16.16
CA GLU A 10 -24.99 10.33 -15.69
C GLU A 10 -24.92 10.52 -14.17
N SER A 11 -24.46 9.51 -13.41
CA SER A 11 -24.21 9.47 -11.98
C SER A 11 -22.99 10.28 -11.47
N PHE A 12 -22.00 10.63 -12.30
CA PHE A 12 -20.79 11.35 -11.82
C PHE A 12 -20.46 12.63 -12.60
N PHE A 13 -19.87 13.61 -11.91
CA PHE A 13 -19.15 14.73 -12.51
C PHE A 13 -17.63 14.44 -12.49
N PRO A 14 -16.99 14.16 -13.64
CA PRO A 14 -15.55 13.96 -13.69
C PRO A 14 -14.82 15.29 -13.49
N ILE A 15 -13.88 15.32 -12.54
CA ILE A 15 -13.03 16.49 -12.28
C ILE A 15 -11.75 16.39 -13.12
N ARG A 16 -11.00 15.30 -12.96
CA ARG A 16 -9.73 15.09 -13.67
C ARG A 16 -9.33 13.61 -13.73
N PRO A 17 -8.57 13.19 -14.75
CA PRO A 17 -7.91 11.89 -14.75
C PRO A 17 -6.80 11.83 -13.69
N LEU A 18 -6.56 10.65 -13.12
CA LEU A 18 -5.54 10.38 -12.09
C LEU A 18 -4.40 9.47 -12.59
N GLY A 19 -4.19 9.38 -13.90
CA GLY A 19 -3.11 8.59 -14.49
C GLY A 19 -3.01 8.74 -16.00
N PRO A 20 -1.94 8.22 -16.62
CA PRO A 20 -1.65 8.41 -18.04
C PRO A 20 -2.68 7.73 -18.95
N ASN A 21 -3.24 6.60 -18.50
CA ASN A 21 -4.13 5.77 -19.32
C ASN A 21 -5.59 6.24 -19.31
N LYS A 22 -5.91 7.35 -18.62
CA LYS A 22 -7.27 7.88 -18.48
C LYS A 22 -8.30 6.77 -18.14
N SER A 23 -7.92 5.83 -17.28
CA SER A 23 -8.78 4.75 -16.77
C SER A 23 -9.18 4.99 -15.31
N VAL A 24 -8.61 5.99 -14.66
CA VAL A 24 -8.88 6.36 -13.26
C VAL A 24 -9.16 7.85 -13.20
N PHE A 25 -10.26 8.23 -12.56
CA PHE A 25 -10.73 9.61 -12.51
C PHE A 25 -11.11 10.01 -11.10
N LEU A 26 -10.81 11.25 -10.78
CA LEU A 26 -11.40 11.91 -9.62
C LEU A 26 -12.76 12.48 -10.02
N CYS A 27 -13.79 12.13 -9.27
CA CYS A 27 -15.17 12.47 -9.59
C CYS A 27 -15.91 12.98 -8.34
N ILE A 28 -17.04 13.67 -8.56
CA ILE A 28 -18.05 13.94 -7.53
C ILE A 28 -19.35 13.22 -7.94
N PRO A 29 -19.95 12.40 -7.06
CA PRO A 29 -21.26 11.80 -7.32
C PRO A 29 -22.34 12.89 -7.46
N LYS A 30 -23.17 12.84 -8.51
CA LYS A 30 -24.16 13.90 -8.77
C LYS A 30 -25.26 13.97 -7.72
N ASP A 31 -25.63 12.83 -7.13
CA ASP A 31 -26.59 12.72 -6.03
C ASP A 31 -26.13 13.40 -4.73
N ARG A 32 -24.85 13.81 -4.66
CA ARG A 32 -24.24 14.52 -3.52
C ARG A 32 -24.07 16.01 -3.74
N ILE A 33 -24.58 16.54 -4.86
CA ILE A 33 -24.50 17.96 -5.19
C ILE A 33 -25.90 18.56 -5.23
N GLU A 34 -26.17 19.47 -4.30
CA GLU A 34 -27.28 20.41 -4.41
C GLU A 34 -26.72 21.74 -4.90
N VAL A 35 -27.01 22.08 -6.17
CA VAL A 35 -26.50 23.30 -6.82
C VAL A 35 -26.88 24.53 -6.00
N GLY A 36 -25.87 25.32 -5.62
CA GLY A 36 -26.04 26.53 -4.81
C GLY A 36 -26.12 26.30 -3.30
N LYS A 37 -26.07 25.04 -2.82
CA LYS A 37 -26.12 24.72 -1.38
C LYS A 37 -24.89 23.95 -0.89
N THR A 38 -24.33 23.07 -1.71
CA THR A 38 -23.16 22.27 -1.31
C THR A 38 -21.90 23.14 -1.26
N SER A 39 -21.25 23.20 -0.10
CA SER A 39 -19.99 23.94 0.09
C SER A 39 -18.81 23.29 -0.63
N VAL A 40 -17.73 24.02 -0.87
CA VAL A 40 -16.51 23.47 -1.48
C VAL A 40 -15.88 22.38 -0.61
N GLU A 41 -15.91 22.56 0.71
CA GLU A 41 -15.42 21.60 1.70
C GLU A 41 -16.23 20.31 1.66
N GLU A 42 -17.55 20.42 1.52
CA GLU A 42 -18.44 19.27 1.38
C GLU A 42 -18.22 18.55 0.04
N LEU A 43 -18.04 19.29 -1.05
CA LEU A 43 -17.68 18.70 -2.34
C LEU A 43 -16.37 17.90 -2.24
N ARG A 44 -15.34 18.46 -1.56
CA ARG A 44 -14.06 17.76 -1.33
C ARG A 44 -14.23 16.48 -0.51
N ARG A 45 -15.06 16.51 0.53
CA ARG A 45 -15.37 15.33 1.36
C ARG A 45 -16.14 14.24 0.61
N ASN A 46 -16.92 14.64 -0.40
CA ASN A 46 -17.71 13.74 -1.24
C ASN A 46 -16.98 13.28 -2.51
N MET A 47 -15.71 13.66 -2.71
CA MET A 47 -14.95 13.20 -3.88
C MET A 47 -14.68 11.71 -3.81
N VAL A 48 -14.79 11.05 -4.96
CA VAL A 48 -14.53 9.62 -5.13
C VAL A 48 -13.57 9.39 -6.28
N VAL A 49 -12.89 8.25 -6.26
CA VAL A 49 -12.13 7.75 -7.41
C VAL A 49 -13.01 6.79 -8.18
N VAL A 50 -13.19 7.01 -9.48
CA VAL A 50 -13.85 6.07 -10.38
C VAL A 50 -12.81 5.44 -11.29
N LYS A 51 -12.74 4.10 -11.27
CA LYS A 51 -11.84 3.30 -12.12
C LYS A 51 -12.66 2.51 -13.13
N GLN A 52 -12.21 2.57 -14.38
CA GLN A 52 -12.73 1.82 -15.52
C GLN A 52 -11.74 0.70 -15.88
N PRO A 53 -12.22 -0.37 -16.56
CA PRO A 53 -11.37 -1.42 -17.09
C PRO A 53 -10.19 -0.87 -17.87
N SER A 54 -9.01 -1.43 -17.61
CA SER A 54 -7.83 -1.27 -18.44
C SER A 54 -7.38 -2.63 -18.98
N PRO A 55 -6.68 -2.70 -20.13
CA PRO A 55 -6.17 -3.96 -20.65
C PRO A 55 -5.22 -4.71 -19.70
N SER A 56 -4.64 -4.01 -18.73
CA SER A 56 -3.62 -4.52 -17.82
C SER A 56 -4.16 -4.95 -16.45
N SER A 57 -5.45 -4.74 -16.16
CA SER A 57 -6.02 -5.00 -14.84
C SER A 57 -7.38 -5.72 -14.94
N SER A 58 -7.59 -6.73 -14.08
CA SER A 58 -8.89 -7.38 -13.96
C SER A 58 -9.76 -6.59 -12.99
N MET A 59 -10.76 -5.89 -13.51
CA MET A 59 -11.74 -5.16 -12.70
C MET A 59 -12.57 -6.08 -11.82
N GLU A 60 -12.88 -7.28 -12.30
CA GLU A 60 -13.56 -8.33 -11.53
C GLU A 60 -12.75 -8.71 -10.29
N THR A 61 -11.43 -8.86 -10.45
CA THR A 61 -10.51 -9.18 -9.35
C THR A 61 -10.46 -8.03 -8.35
N GLU A 62 -10.28 -6.80 -8.83
CA GLU A 62 -10.21 -5.63 -7.96
C GLU A 62 -11.51 -5.40 -7.18
N TRP A 63 -12.66 -5.43 -7.88
CA TRP A 63 -13.98 -5.34 -7.24
C TRP A 63 -14.16 -6.43 -6.18
N PHE A 64 -13.82 -7.68 -6.52
CA PHE A 64 -13.97 -8.80 -5.61
C PHE A 64 -13.12 -8.62 -4.35
N LEU A 65 -11.84 -8.26 -4.50
CA LEU A 65 -10.94 -8.06 -3.36
C LEU A 65 -11.38 -6.88 -2.49
N LEU A 66 -11.73 -5.74 -3.10
CA LEU A 66 -12.21 -4.59 -2.34
C LEU A 66 -13.56 -4.88 -1.66
N SER A 67 -14.42 -5.72 -2.24
CA SER A 67 -15.66 -6.15 -1.58
C SER A 67 -15.39 -7.02 -0.34
N LYS A 68 -14.34 -7.85 -0.36
CA LYS A 68 -13.92 -8.65 0.81
C LYS A 68 -13.34 -7.78 1.93
N LEU A 69 -12.72 -6.66 1.56
CA LEU A 69 -12.21 -5.68 2.52
C LEU A 69 -13.33 -4.81 3.11
N ALA A 70 -14.43 -4.62 2.39
CA ALA A 70 -15.58 -3.82 2.86
C ALA A 70 -16.28 -4.45 4.09
N ASP A 71 -16.17 -5.77 4.31
CA ASP A 71 -16.79 -6.45 5.45
C ASP A 71 -16.13 -6.10 6.81
N GLU A 72 -14.90 -5.57 6.82
CA GLU A 72 -14.23 -5.11 8.06
C GLU A 72 -14.49 -3.63 8.39
N ASP A 73 -15.33 -2.97 7.61
CA ASP A 73 -15.52 -1.51 7.65
C ASP A 73 -16.17 -1.02 8.96
N GLU A 74 -16.71 -1.87 9.84
CA GLU A 74 -17.07 -1.44 11.20
C GLU A 74 -15.83 -1.07 12.05
N ALA A 75 -14.69 -1.73 11.84
CA ALA A 75 -13.41 -1.36 12.47
C ALA A 75 -12.62 -0.32 11.65
N ALA A 76 -12.74 -0.38 10.31
CA ALA A 76 -12.07 0.55 9.38
C ALA A 76 -12.83 1.87 9.14
N LYS A 77 -14.04 2.03 9.67
CA LYS A 77 -14.80 3.31 9.76
C LYS A 77 -14.02 4.43 10.45
N ARG A 78 -12.95 4.12 11.17
CA ARG A 78 -12.00 5.14 11.66
C ARG A 78 -11.22 5.69 10.47
N ALA A 79 -11.24 7.01 10.31
CA ALA A 79 -10.39 7.74 9.39
C ALA A 79 -8.93 7.26 9.53
N GLY A 80 -8.51 6.31 8.69
CA GLY A 80 -7.26 5.60 8.94
C GLY A 80 -6.99 4.40 8.04
N SER A 81 -7.95 3.90 7.25
CA SER A 81 -7.66 2.77 6.36
C SER A 81 -6.49 3.07 5.41
N HIS A 82 -5.66 2.05 5.21
CA HIS A 82 -4.48 2.05 4.34
C HIS A 82 -4.77 1.36 3.00
N PHE A 83 -6.04 1.35 2.60
CA PHE A 83 -6.54 0.82 1.33
C PHE A 83 -7.89 1.50 0.97
N PRO A 84 -8.26 1.61 -0.32
CA PRO A 84 -9.51 2.20 -0.76
C PRO A 84 -10.71 1.39 -0.26
N ARG A 85 -11.74 2.08 0.21
CA ARG A 85 -13.06 1.46 0.40
C ARG A 85 -13.84 1.51 -0.91
N LEU A 86 -14.45 0.39 -1.28
CA LEU A 86 -15.39 0.30 -2.39
C LEU A 86 -16.73 0.92 -1.99
N PHE A 87 -17.25 1.84 -2.82
CA PHE A 87 -18.57 2.45 -2.61
C PHE A 87 -19.62 1.80 -3.52
N GLN A 88 -19.33 1.70 -4.81
CA GLN A 88 -20.28 1.21 -5.80
C GLN A 88 -19.54 0.58 -6.97
N ALA A 89 -20.19 -0.36 -7.65
CA ALA A 89 -19.76 -0.88 -8.94
C ALA A 89 -20.94 -0.88 -9.91
N ARG A 90 -20.66 -0.59 -11.19
CA ARG A 90 -21.63 -0.80 -12.27
C ARG A 90 -21.25 -2.02 -13.06
N LYS A 91 -22.23 -2.91 -13.23
CA LYS A 91 -22.12 -4.10 -14.04
C LYS A 91 -22.95 -3.92 -15.30
N ILE A 92 -22.40 -4.34 -16.43
CA ILE A 92 -23.09 -4.33 -17.71
C ILE A 92 -23.27 -5.77 -18.19
N ARG A 93 -24.44 -6.06 -18.72
CA ARG A 93 -24.72 -7.35 -19.36
C ARG A 93 -24.67 -7.17 -20.86
N HIS A 94 -23.67 -7.77 -21.50
CA HIS A 94 -23.61 -7.79 -22.95
C HIS A 94 -24.60 -8.84 -23.49
N ALA A 95 -25.39 -8.49 -24.50
CA ALA A 95 -26.34 -9.42 -25.12
C ALA A 95 -25.68 -10.71 -25.66
N ARG A 96 -24.36 -10.66 -25.91
CA ARG A 96 -23.58 -11.77 -26.48
C ARG A 96 -22.74 -12.54 -25.45
N LEU A 97 -22.65 -12.07 -24.21
CA LEU A 97 -21.85 -12.72 -23.17
C LEU A 97 -22.76 -13.29 -22.08
N PRO A 98 -22.49 -14.50 -21.60
CA PRO A 98 -23.31 -15.13 -20.58
C PRO A 98 -23.12 -14.48 -19.19
N ALA A 99 -22.01 -13.76 -18.97
CA ALA A 99 -21.67 -13.13 -17.71
C ALA A 99 -21.80 -11.61 -17.75
N GLU A 100 -22.05 -11.01 -16.60
CA GLU A 100 -21.94 -9.57 -16.39
C GLU A 100 -20.46 -9.17 -16.31
N GLU A 101 -20.11 -8.04 -16.92
CA GLU A 101 -18.77 -7.44 -16.83
C GLU A 101 -18.83 -6.19 -15.97
N ILE A 102 -17.75 -5.88 -15.26
CA ILE A 102 -17.68 -4.66 -14.44
C ILE A 102 -17.25 -3.49 -15.33
N GLU A 103 -18.16 -2.54 -15.57
CA GLU A 103 -17.87 -1.36 -16.39
C GLU A 103 -17.06 -0.31 -15.62
N TRP A 104 -17.33 -0.15 -14.32
CA TRP A 104 -16.52 0.70 -13.44
C TRP A 104 -16.78 0.39 -11.98
N ILE A 105 -15.85 0.81 -11.13
CA ILE A 105 -16.00 0.87 -9.68
C ILE A 105 -15.72 2.27 -9.17
N SER A 106 -16.40 2.68 -8.10
CA SER A 106 -16.13 3.90 -7.36
C SER A 106 -15.62 3.56 -5.96
N MET A 107 -14.60 4.28 -5.53
CA MET A 107 -13.87 4.01 -4.29
C MET A 107 -13.40 5.30 -3.61
N THR A 108 -12.85 5.16 -2.41
CA THR A 108 -12.29 6.28 -1.63
C THR A 108 -11.26 7.06 -2.44
N ALA A 109 -11.38 8.39 -2.43
CA ALA A 109 -10.34 9.29 -2.90
C ALA A 109 -9.39 9.65 -1.75
N PHE A 110 -8.11 9.36 -1.91
CA PHE A 110 -7.06 9.87 -1.02
C PHE A 110 -6.62 11.23 -1.58
N LEU A 111 -6.89 12.32 -0.85
CA LEU A 111 -6.59 13.67 -1.31
C LEU A 111 -6.03 14.56 -0.19
N PRO A 112 -5.05 15.42 -0.50
CA PRO A 112 -4.20 15.39 -1.70
C PRO A 112 -3.26 14.17 -1.66
N SER A 113 -3.14 13.41 -2.76
CA SER A 113 -2.23 12.26 -2.82
C SER A 113 -1.42 12.17 -4.12
N LEU A 114 -0.25 11.55 -4.02
CA LEU A 114 0.58 11.12 -5.13
C LEU A 114 0.97 9.65 -4.94
N THR A 115 1.31 8.94 -6.02
CA THR A 115 1.99 7.65 -5.88
C THR A 115 3.40 7.89 -5.33
N MET A 116 3.93 6.92 -4.60
CA MET A 116 5.29 6.95 -4.06
C MET A 116 6.31 7.12 -5.18
N LYS A 117 6.10 6.46 -6.31
CA LYS A 117 6.95 6.65 -7.49
C LYS A 117 6.94 8.10 -7.98
N CYS A 118 5.77 8.73 -8.10
CA CYS A 118 5.69 10.13 -8.52
C CYS A 118 6.31 11.09 -7.50
N PHE A 119 6.18 10.81 -6.20
CA PHE A 119 6.81 11.61 -5.15
C PHE A 119 8.35 11.58 -5.26
N LEU A 120 8.92 10.39 -5.42
CA LEU A 120 10.37 10.21 -5.58
C LEU A 120 10.88 10.81 -6.89
N ASP A 121 10.13 10.68 -7.98
CA ASP A 121 10.51 11.25 -9.29
C ASP A 121 10.46 12.78 -9.30
N ALA A 122 9.54 13.38 -8.54
CA ALA A 122 9.37 14.83 -8.50
C ALA A 122 10.40 15.53 -7.61
N THR A 123 11.04 14.80 -6.70
CA THR A 123 11.97 15.36 -5.71
C THR A 123 13.36 14.75 -5.93
N PRO A 124 14.25 15.37 -6.71
CA PRO A 124 15.60 14.85 -6.90
C PRO A 124 16.32 14.87 -5.53
N GLN A 125 16.60 13.68 -5.00
CA GLN A 125 17.19 13.46 -3.66
C GLN A 125 16.30 13.98 -2.51
N PRO A 126 15.12 13.37 -2.27
CA PRO A 126 14.33 13.71 -1.10
C PRO A 126 15.11 13.30 0.16
N ASP A 127 15.19 14.21 1.13
CA ASP A 127 15.77 13.94 2.44
C ASP A 127 14.70 13.28 3.32
N ILE A 128 14.53 11.96 3.20
CA ILE A 128 13.43 11.23 3.84
C ILE A 128 13.82 10.88 5.29
N PRO A 129 13.06 11.31 6.31
CA PRO A 129 13.31 10.89 7.69
C PRO A 129 13.13 9.38 7.86
N VAL A 130 13.97 8.72 8.67
CA VAL A 130 13.81 7.27 8.96
C VAL A 130 12.42 6.93 9.51
N GLY A 131 11.83 7.83 10.32
CA GLY A 131 10.47 7.68 10.85
C GLY A 131 9.41 7.63 9.75
N TYR A 132 9.64 8.30 8.62
CA TYR A 132 8.79 8.22 7.45
C TYR A 132 8.77 6.80 6.88
N VAL A 133 9.96 6.22 6.66
CA VAL A 133 10.10 4.86 6.09
C VAL A 133 9.47 3.82 7.02
N ALA A 134 9.70 3.95 8.33
CA ALA A 134 9.07 3.08 9.33
C ALA A 134 7.53 3.19 9.28
N GLN A 135 6.98 4.39 9.15
CA GLN A 135 5.53 4.59 9.06
C GLN A 135 4.95 3.93 7.80
N VAL A 136 5.62 4.07 6.65
CA VAL A 136 5.20 3.42 5.39
C VAL A 136 5.19 1.90 5.57
N PHE A 137 6.24 1.32 6.15
CA PHE A 137 6.32 -0.12 6.41
C PHE A 137 5.16 -0.60 7.29
N LEU A 138 4.90 0.08 8.40
CA LEU A 138 3.83 -0.30 9.33
C LEU A 138 2.44 -0.28 8.67
N HIS A 139 2.14 0.77 7.89
CA HIS A 139 0.87 0.88 7.17
C HIS A 139 0.69 -0.23 6.13
N LEU A 140 1.74 -0.54 5.36
CA LEU A 140 1.67 -1.60 4.35
C LEU A 140 1.57 -2.99 5.00
N CYS A 141 2.30 -3.23 6.09
CA CYS A 141 2.15 -4.45 6.90
C CYS A 141 0.72 -4.63 7.39
N ASP A 142 0.07 -3.56 7.86
CA ASP A 142 -1.31 -3.64 8.34
C ASP A 142 -2.28 -3.97 7.18
N THR A 143 -2.14 -3.31 6.03
CA THR A 143 -2.95 -3.64 4.84
C THR A 143 -2.75 -5.09 4.39
N LEU A 144 -1.51 -5.55 4.27
CA LEU A 144 -1.21 -6.91 3.84
C LEU A 144 -1.70 -7.94 4.85
N ARG A 145 -1.57 -7.66 6.15
CA ARG A 145 -2.12 -8.52 7.21
C ARG A 145 -3.63 -8.71 7.05
N VAL A 146 -4.38 -7.63 6.82
CA VAL A 146 -5.84 -7.69 6.60
C VAL A 146 -6.17 -8.50 5.35
N LEU A 147 -5.49 -8.25 4.22
CA LEU A 147 -5.65 -9.03 2.99
C LEU A 147 -5.39 -10.52 3.21
N HIS A 148 -4.27 -10.85 3.85
CA HIS A 148 -3.83 -12.23 4.05
C HIS A 148 -4.76 -12.98 5.00
N GLN A 149 -5.30 -12.32 6.04
CA GLN A 149 -6.34 -12.86 6.91
C GLN A 149 -7.62 -13.22 6.14
N LYS A 150 -7.96 -12.47 5.08
CA LYS A 150 -9.06 -12.78 4.16
C LYS A 150 -8.70 -13.79 3.07
N ARG A 151 -7.53 -14.42 3.16
CA ARG A 151 -6.99 -15.32 2.12
C ARG A 151 -6.95 -14.65 0.75
N CYS A 152 -6.53 -13.39 0.73
CA CYS A 152 -6.35 -12.58 -0.47
C CYS A 152 -4.89 -12.12 -0.55
N THR A 153 -4.39 -11.91 -1.77
CA THR A 153 -3.06 -11.33 -2.02
C THR A 153 -3.15 -10.18 -3.02
N HIS A 154 -2.27 -9.18 -2.89
CA HIS A 154 -2.23 -8.03 -3.79
C HIS A 154 -1.49 -8.33 -5.10
N LYS A 155 -0.36 -9.06 -4.99
CA LYS A 155 0.59 -9.47 -6.03
C LYS A 155 1.34 -8.38 -6.80
N ASP A 156 0.95 -7.12 -6.64
CA ASP A 156 1.62 -5.98 -7.28
C ASP A 156 1.96 -4.86 -6.27
N VAL A 157 2.57 -5.23 -5.14
CA VAL A 157 3.02 -4.27 -4.12
C VAL A 157 4.27 -3.54 -4.65
N THR A 158 4.06 -2.36 -5.25
CA THR A 158 5.13 -1.55 -5.85
C THR A 158 4.96 -0.06 -5.53
N LEU A 159 6.00 0.74 -5.73
CA LEU A 159 5.95 2.20 -5.52
C LEU A 159 4.85 2.92 -6.34
N ARG A 160 4.37 2.31 -7.44
CA ARG A 160 3.30 2.87 -8.27
C ARG A 160 1.92 2.69 -7.62
N ASN A 161 1.79 1.65 -6.79
CA ASN A 161 0.55 1.23 -6.15
C ASN A 161 0.49 1.63 -4.67
N VAL A 162 1.47 2.40 -4.18
CA VAL A 162 1.43 3.01 -2.86
C VAL A 162 1.16 4.50 -3.01
N LEU A 163 0.00 4.96 -2.56
CA LEU A 163 -0.31 6.38 -2.43
C LEU A 163 0.24 6.94 -1.13
N ILE A 164 0.65 8.20 -1.17
CA ILE A 164 1.04 8.99 -0.02
C ILE A 164 0.16 10.23 0.06
N THR A 165 -0.32 10.52 1.26
CA THR A 165 -0.90 11.80 1.66
C THR A 165 -0.09 12.35 2.83
N MET A 166 0.36 13.60 2.75
CA MET A 166 1.00 14.24 3.91
C MET A 166 -0.08 14.72 4.88
N THR A 167 0.10 14.40 6.17
CA THR A 167 -0.80 14.86 7.23
C THR A 167 -0.32 16.20 7.79
N GLU A 168 -1.17 16.88 8.57
CA GLU A 168 -0.84 18.16 9.22
C GLU A 168 0.36 18.04 10.17
N CYS A 169 0.59 16.87 10.77
CA CYS A 169 1.75 16.63 11.64
C CYS A 169 3.03 16.26 10.88
N GLY A 170 3.04 16.35 9.54
CA GLY A 170 4.20 16.06 8.71
C GLY A 170 4.50 14.57 8.50
N MET A 171 3.74 13.67 9.13
CA MET A 171 3.89 12.23 8.93
C MET A 171 3.10 11.75 7.71
N PRO A 172 3.63 10.80 6.92
CA PRO A 172 2.90 10.28 5.78
C PRO A 172 1.76 9.38 6.24
N ARG A 173 0.59 9.56 5.63
CA ARG A 173 -0.42 8.53 5.54
C ARG A 173 -0.28 7.82 4.21
N THR A 174 -0.20 6.50 4.24
CA THR A 174 -0.10 5.70 3.01
C THR A 174 -1.34 4.84 2.80
N ALA A 175 -1.60 4.53 1.54
CA ALA A 175 -2.60 3.57 1.13
C ALA A 175 -2.09 2.71 -0.02
N LEU A 176 -2.28 1.40 0.07
CA LEU A 176 -2.06 0.47 -1.03
C LEU A 176 -3.29 0.47 -1.95
N VAL A 177 -3.08 0.66 -3.25
CA VAL A 177 -4.12 0.78 -4.27
C VAL A 177 -3.84 -0.16 -5.45
N ASP A 178 -4.81 -0.28 -6.37
CA ASP A 178 -4.74 -1.13 -7.57
C ASP A 178 -4.68 -2.64 -7.29
N PHE A 179 -5.83 -3.19 -6.90
CA PHE A 179 -5.96 -4.62 -6.56
C PHE A 179 -6.23 -5.49 -7.79
N GLY A 180 -6.06 -4.97 -9.01
CA GLY A 180 -6.40 -5.66 -10.26
C GLY A 180 -5.54 -6.88 -10.59
N ALA A 181 -4.35 -6.97 -9.99
CA ALA A 181 -3.43 -8.12 -10.13
C ALA A 181 -3.60 -9.18 -9.04
N GLY A 182 -4.49 -8.93 -8.07
CA GLY A 182 -4.61 -9.73 -6.88
C GLY A 182 -5.16 -11.13 -7.12
N ASN A 183 -5.22 -11.93 -6.06
CA ASN A 183 -5.62 -13.32 -6.18
C ASN A 183 -6.21 -13.85 -4.87
N THR A 184 -7.07 -14.86 -4.99
CA THR A 184 -7.65 -15.63 -3.87
C THR A 184 -7.40 -17.14 -4.01
N ARG A 185 -6.69 -17.55 -5.07
CA ARG A 185 -6.24 -18.92 -5.31
C ARG A 185 -4.75 -19.01 -4.97
N GLN A 186 -4.33 -20.18 -4.48
CA GLN A 186 -2.91 -20.47 -4.14
C GLN A 186 -2.29 -19.41 -3.23
N VAL A 187 -3.07 -18.95 -2.25
CA VAL A 187 -2.81 -17.71 -1.50
C VAL A 187 -1.50 -17.77 -0.73
N GLU A 188 -1.19 -18.92 -0.12
CA GLU A 188 0.05 -19.13 0.65
C GLU A 188 1.32 -18.90 -0.18
N LYS A 189 1.34 -19.35 -1.43
CA LYS A 189 2.47 -19.09 -2.34
C LYS A 189 2.58 -17.62 -2.75
N ASN A 190 1.45 -16.93 -2.82
CA ASN A 190 1.38 -15.53 -3.22
C ASN A 190 1.64 -14.57 -2.04
N PHE A 191 1.55 -15.01 -0.79
CA PHE A 191 1.92 -14.19 0.37
C PHE A 191 3.37 -13.75 0.31
N ALA A 192 4.28 -14.66 -0.07
CA ALA A 192 5.69 -14.34 -0.26
C ALA A 192 5.92 -13.23 -1.30
N VAL A 193 5.09 -13.17 -2.36
CA VAL A 193 5.15 -12.13 -3.39
C VAL A 193 4.78 -10.76 -2.82
N ASP A 194 3.74 -10.69 -2.00
CA ASP A 194 3.34 -9.44 -1.33
C ASP A 194 4.42 -8.94 -0.36
N ILE A 195 5.00 -9.86 0.42
CA ILE A 195 6.09 -9.58 1.36
C ILE A 195 7.35 -9.10 0.62
N GLN A 196 7.70 -9.76 -0.48
CA GLN A 196 8.79 -9.32 -1.35
C GLN A 196 8.56 -7.89 -1.87
N GLY A 197 7.36 -7.60 -2.38
CA GLY A 197 7.03 -6.26 -2.86
C GLY A 197 7.09 -5.19 -1.77
N LEU A 198 6.64 -5.52 -0.55
CA LEU A 198 6.81 -4.67 0.64
C LEU A 198 8.30 -4.36 0.91
N CYS A 199 9.17 -5.39 0.93
CA CYS A 199 10.60 -5.20 1.11
C CYS A 199 11.19 -4.28 0.04
N CYS A 200 10.83 -4.49 -1.22
CA CYS A 200 11.30 -3.66 -2.33
C CYS A 200 10.89 -2.20 -2.14
N VAL A 201 9.63 -1.92 -1.76
CA VAL A 201 9.16 -0.55 -1.50
C VAL A 201 9.98 0.13 -0.40
N VAL A 202 10.24 -0.58 0.69
CA VAL A 202 10.99 -0.07 1.84
C VAL A 202 12.45 0.16 1.50
N TYR A 203 13.08 -0.78 0.81
CA TYR A 203 14.46 -0.66 0.32
C TYR A 203 14.63 0.53 -0.63
N GLU A 204 13.69 0.73 -1.55
CA GLU A 204 13.75 1.89 -2.44
C GLU A 204 13.64 3.21 -1.66
N LEU A 205 12.86 3.26 -0.59
CA LEU A 205 12.78 4.44 0.27
C LEU A 205 14.03 4.66 1.11
N SER A 206 14.66 3.60 1.60
CA SER A 206 15.85 3.72 2.46
C SER A 206 17.04 4.36 1.74
N LYS A 207 17.11 4.26 0.41
CA LYS A 207 18.13 4.94 -0.42
C LYS A 207 18.11 6.45 -0.29
N TYR A 208 17.00 7.02 0.16
CA TYR A 208 16.78 8.46 0.28
C TYR A 208 16.72 8.91 1.74
N VAL A 209 17.18 8.08 2.70
CA VAL A 209 17.12 8.44 4.11
C VAL A 209 18.15 9.52 4.45
N ALA A 210 17.68 10.53 5.18
CA ALA A 210 18.47 11.69 5.56
C ALA A 210 19.75 11.35 6.31
N GLY A 211 20.87 11.95 5.89
CA GLY A 211 22.17 11.79 6.53
C GLY A 211 22.78 10.38 6.45
N ALA A 212 22.35 9.55 5.49
CA ALA A 212 22.96 8.25 5.20
C ALA A 212 24.20 8.43 4.31
N THR A 213 25.40 8.43 4.91
CA THR A 213 26.68 8.40 4.17
C THR A 213 27.13 6.99 3.80
N ASP A 214 26.63 5.96 4.50
CA ASP A 214 26.78 4.54 4.16
C ASP A 214 25.40 3.86 4.27
N THR A 215 24.79 3.58 3.12
CA THR A 215 23.40 3.13 2.99
C THR A 215 23.17 1.67 3.37
N PHE A 216 24.23 0.85 3.40
CA PHE A 216 24.12 -0.60 3.61
C PHE A 216 24.09 -1.03 5.08
N GLU A 217 25.01 -0.54 5.93
CA GLU A 217 25.02 -0.88 7.37
C GLU A 217 23.69 -0.49 8.05
N ARG A 218 23.10 0.64 7.62
CA ARG A 218 21.83 1.12 8.18
C ARG A 218 20.60 0.40 7.66
N TYR A 219 20.64 -0.22 6.48
CA TYR A 219 19.52 -1.02 5.99
C TYR A 219 19.44 -2.34 6.76
N GLU A 220 20.58 -2.97 7.05
CA GLU A 220 20.66 -4.15 7.92
C GLU A 220 20.22 -3.84 9.36
N ASP A 221 20.67 -2.70 9.91
CA ASP A 221 20.20 -2.22 11.22
C ASP A 221 18.70 -1.87 11.21
N PHE A 222 18.20 -1.29 10.11
CA PHE A 222 16.79 -0.95 9.96
C PHE A 222 15.92 -2.20 9.84
N LEU A 223 16.30 -3.20 9.04
CA LEU A 223 15.62 -4.49 8.97
C LEU A 223 15.67 -5.24 10.30
N SER A 224 16.82 -5.22 10.98
CA SER A 224 16.97 -5.78 12.32
C SER A 224 16.08 -5.05 13.33
N THR A 225 16.00 -3.72 13.25
CA THR A 225 15.11 -2.89 14.08
C THR A 225 13.64 -3.17 13.78
N LEU A 226 13.25 -3.30 12.51
CA LEU A 226 11.89 -3.65 12.12
C LEU A 226 11.51 -5.06 12.58
N ALA A 227 12.43 -6.03 12.51
CA ALA A 227 12.25 -7.37 13.05
C ALA A 227 12.05 -7.33 14.57
N ILE A 228 12.88 -6.57 15.30
CA ILE A 228 12.79 -6.38 16.76
C ILE A 228 11.47 -5.70 17.16
N LEU A 229 11.05 -4.64 16.45
CA LEU A 229 9.79 -3.94 16.71
C LEU A 229 8.56 -4.85 16.48
N THR A 230 8.64 -5.72 15.47
CA THR A 230 7.60 -6.71 15.17
C THR A 230 7.49 -7.76 16.28
N VAL A 231 8.62 -8.24 16.80
CA VAL A 231 8.70 -9.22 17.91
C VAL A 231 8.23 -8.62 19.24
N LYS A 232 8.61 -7.38 19.57
CA LYS A 232 8.18 -6.72 20.83
C LYS A 232 6.68 -6.41 20.88
N SER A 233 6.01 -6.26 19.74
CA SER A 233 4.58 -5.93 19.71
C SER A 233 3.66 -7.08 20.14
N LYS A 234 4.15 -8.33 20.19
CA LYS A 234 3.35 -9.49 20.60
C LYS A 234 4.21 -10.49 21.37
N GLY A 235 4.02 -10.52 22.69
CA GLY A 235 4.37 -11.71 23.46
C GLY A 235 3.63 -12.93 22.88
N ASN A 236 4.36 -14.02 22.62
CA ASN A 236 3.95 -15.28 22.00
C ASN A 236 3.65 -15.30 20.49
N ASP A 237 4.56 -15.92 19.71
CA ASP A 237 4.43 -17.31 19.22
C ASP A 237 5.43 -17.57 18.08
N GLY A 238 5.95 -18.79 17.96
CA GLY A 238 6.91 -19.25 16.92
C GLY A 238 6.51 -19.07 15.45
N ARG A 239 5.40 -18.37 15.17
CA ARG A 239 4.96 -17.91 13.85
C ARG A 239 5.79 -16.74 13.31
N VAL A 240 6.42 -15.94 14.19
CA VAL A 240 7.29 -14.82 13.77
C VAL A 240 8.61 -15.34 13.22
N GLN A 241 9.16 -16.42 13.79
CA GLN A 241 10.35 -17.08 13.23
C GLN A 241 10.06 -17.57 11.80
N GLY A 242 8.92 -18.21 11.57
CA GLY A 242 8.51 -18.60 10.22
C GLY A 242 8.29 -17.41 9.26
N LEU A 243 7.87 -16.24 9.76
CA LEU A 243 7.78 -15.01 8.96
C LEU A 243 9.16 -14.45 8.63
N LEU A 244 10.09 -14.41 9.59
CA LEU A 244 11.47 -14.00 9.38
C LEU A 244 12.22 -14.96 8.45
N ASP A 245 12.01 -16.27 8.61
CA ASP A 245 12.55 -17.31 7.73
C ASP A 245 11.99 -17.14 6.31
N ASN A 246 10.68 -16.88 6.17
CA ASN A 246 10.05 -16.57 4.87
C ASN A 246 10.52 -15.23 4.28
N PHE A 247 10.85 -14.22 5.11
CA PHE A 247 11.45 -12.97 4.67
C PHE A 247 12.88 -13.20 4.18
N GLY A 248 13.66 -14.02 4.89
CA GLY A 248 15.00 -14.45 4.49
C GLY A 248 14.98 -15.21 3.18
N ASP A 249 14.10 -16.22 3.06
CA ASP A 249 13.95 -17.02 1.85
C ASP A 249 13.36 -16.21 0.68
N ALA A 250 12.41 -15.30 0.92
CA ALA A 250 11.87 -14.42 -0.12
C ALA A 250 12.93 -13.44 -0.64
N ALA A 251 13.75 -12.89 0.25
CA ALA A 251 14.83 -12.02 -0.16
C ALA A 251 15.98 -12.80 -0.84
N GLN A 252 16.21 -14.06 -0.45
CA GLN A 252 17.09 -15.00 -1.14
C GLN A 252 16.60 -15.33 -2.56
N ASN A 253 15.30 -15.44 -2.78
CA ASN A 253 14.71 -15.65 -4.10
C ASN A 253 14.73 -14.36 -4.97
N CYS A 254 14.78 -13.17 -4.37
CA CYS A 254 15.04 -11.93 -5.10
C CYS A 254 16.44 -11.88 -5.70
N ALA A 255 17.42 -12.56 -5.07
CA ALA A 255 18.79 -12.71 -5.57
C ALA A 255 18.87 -13.31 -6.97
N GLY A 256 18.00 -14.29 -7.24
CA GLY A 256 18.01 -14.98 -8.54
C GLY A 256 17.60 -14.10 -9.71
N ALA A 257 16.93 -12.98 -9.44
CA ALA A 257 16.42 -12.05 -10.45
C ALA A 257 17.16 -10.69 -10.46
N CYS A 258 18.09 -10.46 -9.53
CA CYS A 258 18.88 -9.23 -9.42
C CYS A 258 20.37 -9.60 -9.33
N PRO A 259 21.23 -9.19 -10.28
CA PRO A 259 22.60 -9.69 -10.40
C PRO A 259 23.57 -9.00 -9.44
N SER A 260 23.28 -8.97 -8.14
CA SER A 260 24.18 -8.43 -7.12
C SER A 260 24.68 -9.54 -6.19
N GLU A 261 26.00 -9.57 -5.97
CA GLU A 261 26.74 -10.59 -5.21
C GLU A 261 26.39 -10.70 -3.71
N ASP A 262 25.51 -9.84 -3.16
CA ASP A 262 25.39 -9.64 -1.71
C ASP A 262 24.11 -10.17 -1.04
N VAL A 263 23.37 -11.07 -1.70
CA VAL A 263 22.19 -11.68 -1.05
C VAL A 263 22.56 -12.74 0.01
N ASP A 264 23.79 -13.25 -0.03
CA ASP A 264 24.31 -14.17 0.98
C ASP A 264 24.54 -13.48 2.36
N GLY A 265 24.73 -12.16 2.40
CA GLY A 265 24.83 -11.38 3.63
C GLY A 265 23.48 -11.27 4.35
N LEU A 266 22.44 -10.98 3.59
CA LEU A 266 21.06 -10.82 4.06
C LEU A 266 20.50 -12.09 4.74
N VAL A 267 20.85 -13.27 4.21
CA VAL A 267 20.39 -14.57 4.72
C VAL A 267 21.14 -14.95 6.01
N LYS A 268 22.44 -14.65 6.09
CA LYS A 268 23.26 -14.90 7.28
C LYS A 268 22.82 -14.06 8.46
N LEU A 269 22.38 -12.82 8.23
CA LEU A 269 21.90 -11.91 9.27
C LEU A 269 20.55 -12.34 9.88
N ILE A 270 19.61 -12.78 9.03
CA ILE A 270 18.28 -13.27 9.45
C ILE A 270 18.40 -14.57 10.25
N ARG A 271 19.37 -15.44 9.91
CA ARG A 271 19.64 -16.70 10.63
C ARG A 271 20.57 -16.55 11.84
N GLY A 272 21.30 -15.43 11.96
CA GLY A 272 22.33 -15.19 12.97
C GLY A 272 21.92 -14.36 14.19
N SER A 273 20.75 -13.72 14.18
CA SER A 273 20.30 -12.86 15.28
C SER A 273 19.76 -13.68 16.45
N LYS A 274 20.64 -14.06 17.38
CA LYS A 274 20.26 -14.72 18.64
C LYS A 274 20.60 -13.97 19.92
N ASP A 275 21.25 -12.80 19.90
CA ASP A 275 21.55 -12.08 21.14
C ASP A 275 21.54 -10.54 21.01
N PHE A 276 21.28 -9.90 22.16
CA PHE A 276 21.34 -8.47 22.53
C PHE A 276 20.10 -7.60 22.22
N LEU A 277 19.58 -6.71 23.09
CA LEU A 277 20.04 -6.11 24.35
C LEU A 277 18.79 -5.73 25.19
N VAL A 278 18.79 -5.99 26.50
CA VAL A 278 17.81 -5.46 27.46
C VAL A 278 18.40 -4.18 28.05
N VAL A 279 17.82 -3.03 27.70
CA VAL A 279 18.08 -1.78 28.42
C VAL A 279 17.21 -1.82 29.67
N SER A 280 17.80 -1.69 30.86
CA SER A 280 17.03 -1.65 32.11
C SER A 280 16.26 -0.33 32.22
N ASP A 281 15.09 -0.35 32.87
CA ASP A 281 14.26 0.84 33.08
C ASP A 281 15.03 2.00 33.73
N GLU A 282 16.09 1.71 34.49
CA GLU A 282 16.97 2.72 35.10
C GLU A 282 17.82 3.47 34.07
N GLN A 283 18.26 2.81 32.99
CA GLN A 283 19.02 3.45 31.90
C GLN A 283 18.12 4.32 31.02
N LEU A 284 16.86 3.90 30.82
CA LEU A 284 15.85 4.68 30.10
C LEU A 284 15.43 5.93 30.91
N GLN A 285 15.30 5.79 32.24
CA GLN A 285 14.99 6.92 33.13
C GLN A 285 16.14 7.92 33.29
N ALA A 286 17.40 7.47 33.18
CA ALA A 286 18.56 8.37 33.20
C ALA A 286 18.64 9.25 31.94
N ALA A 287 18.30 8.71 30.77
CA ALA A 287 18.26 9.45 29.50
C ALA A 287 17.09 10.43 29.40
N ILE A 288 15.98 10.18 30.11
CA ILE A 288 14.81 11.09 30.18
C ILE A 288 15.07 12.28 31.13
N ARG A 289 16.06 12.17 32.02
CA ARG A 289 16.41 13.21 33.00
C ARG A 289 17.64 14.03 32.63
N ALA A 290 18.34 13.69 31.54
CA ALA A 290 19.45 14.44 30.98
C ALA A 290 18.96 15.34 29.84
#